data_AF-A0A972GJN9-F1
#
_entry.id   AF-A0A972GJN9-F1
#
_cell.length_a   1.000
_cell.length_b   1.000
_cell.length_c   1.000
_cell.angle_alpha   90.00
_cell.angle_beta   90.00
_cell.angle_gamma   90.00
#
_symmetry.space_group_name_H-M   'P 1'
#
loop_
_entity.id
_entity.type
_entity.pdbx_description
1 polymer ?
#
loop_
_entity_poly.entity_id
_entity_poly.type
_entity_poly.pdbx_seq_one_letter_code
_entity_poly.pdbx_strand_id
1 'polypeptide(L)'
;MLQRRLIHIGTFVLFCSLLPVITLAGFRDSPPVQPGFSHPKLDDQDTGSGKQLAGEAIGRSSPTVAEIDGNVQNGREIAIGGTDGILYVYRNDGTLLWQKQVAPKCASASYPDGMINTTPAVGELYGDGIPYVIVGYGTNNFYPDCPLGGVAAFNGPEGTLVWDYKHGIPTEALHGTFSSPGLADVDGDGELEIGYGNLERDILVLETDGTKRWRYHNADTVISSPAFTDVDGDNLPDMIIGSDISENTEINPATQDGGYVTAFRGYDSERLWRRFFNQVIYSSPVIVDLDGDGNDEVVVGSGCYFERETRGHWIKILNASDGSDVRTLNSDGCINSSPAIADLDGNGKLDIVAMVDGSATSQGTFQAWEYDNPTPKWRTVPGEATQGLNESLLFNDLRSPAIADVDGNGSLEVIGINWNDVVILNGADGRQLTCNACSDATVSLFTWYPKFSTPAATDIDGDGDIEIVIGGTHQRDRGHAYLYVWTDLRGLIGSPSVSGVPPYSTPWPMFLGGPRHTGTMPGRVEANLRNNTFLVTPDNGRISFSVDIDDKSGNITTWEASSDAAWLRVSPDAGMTPAELDVVIDPASVSTQQTGAFDGTIAIETSFGISEVDVRLIVADEIYKVNLPLLVR
;
A
#
# COMPACT_ATOMS: atom_id res chain seq x y z
N MET A 1 28.19 -13.03 87.05
CA MET A 1 27.29 -14.11 87.53
C MET A 1 26.77 -14.87 86.33
N LEU A 2 26.87 -16.20 86.36
CA LEU A 2 26.45 -17.11 85.29
C LEU A 2 24.96 -16.93 84.96
N GLN A 3 24.62 -16.92 83.67
CA GLN A 3 23.33 -17.46 83.23
C GLN A 3 23.55 -18.40 82.03
N ARG A 4 23.29 -19.68 82.30
CA ARG A 4 23.11 -20.75 81.31
C ARG A 4 21.90 -20.40 80.43
N ARG A 5 22.02 -20.59 79.12
CA ARG A 5 20.87 -20.76 78.24
C ARG A 5 20.96 -22.11 77.54
N LEU A 6 19.86 -22.86 77.61
CA LEU A 6 19.65 -24.16 77.03
C LEU A 6 19.77 -24.10 75.50
N ILE A 7 20.36 -25.14 74.92
CA ILE A 7 20.37 -25.41 73.48
C ILE A 7 19.12 -26.23 73.17
N HIS A 8 18.21 -25.68 72.37
CA HIS A 8 17.18 -26.45 71.66
C HIS A 8 17.70 -26.75 70.25
N ILE A 9 17.93 -28.04 69.97
CA ILE A 9 18.21 -28.54 68.63
C ILE A 9 16.85 -28.74 67.96
N GLY A 10 16.43 -27.76 67.16
CA GLY A 10 15.30 -27.88 66.26
C GLY A 10 15.78 -28.44 64.92
N THR A 11 15.40 -29.69 64.63
CA THR A 11 15.62 -30.33 63.33
C THR A 11 14.77 -29.64 62.27
N PHE A 12 15.39 -28.84 61.40
CA PHE A 12 14.74 -28.29 60.21
C PHE A 12 14.69 -29.38 59.13
N VAL A 13 13.50 -29.92 58.89
CA VAL A 13 13.21 -30.76 57.72
C VAL A 13 12.99 -29.81 56.54
N LEU A 14 13.94 -29.78 55.61
CA LEU A 14 13.85 -29.01 54.37
C LEU A 14 12.90 -29.75 53.41
N PHE A 15 11.64 -29.31 53.34
CA PHE A 15 10.75 -29.68 52.25
C PHE A 15 11.20 -28.91 51.01
N CYS A 16 12.03 -29.52 50.15
CA CYS A 16 12.22 -29.03 48.79
C CYS A 16 10.92 -29.27 48.00
N SER A 17 10.01 -28.31 48.01
CA SER A 17 9.01 -28.20 46.96
C SER A 17 9.74 -27.82 45.68
N LEU A 18 9.88 -28.78 44.76
CA LEU A 18 10.12 -28.49 43.36
C LEU A 18 8.85 -27.80 42.84
N LEU A 19 8.74 -26.49 43.10
CA LEU A 19 7.91 -25.65 42.27
C LEU A 19 8.61 -25.63 40.90
N PRO A 20 7.92 -25.97 39.80
CA PRO A 20 8.47 -25.64 38.50
C PRO A 20 8.75 -24.14 38.53
N VAL A 21 10.00 -23.76 38.29
CA VAL A 21 10.31 -22.39 37.93
C VAL A 21 9.62 -22.22 36.59
N ILE A 22 8.39 -21.70 36.62
CA ILE A 22 7.83 -21.03 35.46
C ILE A 22 8.77 -19.84 35.29
N THR A 23 9.71 -19.96 34.37
CA THR A 23 10.37 -18.80 33.80
C THR A 23 9.24 -17.99 33.18
N LEU A 24 8.74 -17.00 33.92
CA LEU A 24 7.97 -15.92 33.32
C LEU A 24 8.94 -15.24 32.36
N ALA A 25 8.78 -15.50 31.06
CA ALA A 25 9.42 -14.71 30.03
C ALA A 25 9.07 -13.25 30.32
N GLY A 26 10.08 -12.45 30.69
CA GLY A 26 9.86 -11.09 31.11
C GLY A 26 9.94 -10.17 29.90
N PHE A 27 8.83 -9.49 29.54
CA PHE A 27 8.74 -8.23 28.79
C PHE A 27 9.55 -8.03 27.47
N ARG A 28 10.39 -8.97 27.02
CA ARG A 28 11.53 -8.66 26.13
C ARG A 28 11.97 -9.83 25.24
N ASP A 29 11.04 -10.63 24.72
CA ASP A 29 11.36 -11.32 23.48
C ASP A 29 11.24 -10.26 22.37
N SER A 30 12.35 -9.61 22.05
CA SER A 30 12.42 -8.75 20.87
C SER A 30 12.14 -9.66 19.67
N PRO A 31 11.07 -9.43 18.89
CA PRO A 31 10.90 -10.14 17.63
C PRO A 31 12.17 -10.01 16.78
N PRO A 32 12.52 -11.03 15.98
CA PRO A 32 13.64 -10.98 15.07
C PRO A 32 13.60 -9.71 14.23
N VAL A 33 14.78 -9.12 14.08
CA VAL A 33 14.98 -7.85 13.37
C VAL A 33 15.80 -8.17 12.14
N GLN A 34 15.38 -7.64 11.00
CA GLN A 34 16.10 -7.83 9.74
C GLN A 34 17.57 -7.40 9.91
N PRO A 35 18.55 -8.19 9.43
CA PRO A 35 19.96 -7.82 9.52
C PRO A 35 20.22 -6.39 9.05
N GLY A 36 20.92 -5.61 9.89
CA GLY A 36 21.24 -4.20 9.61
C GLY A 36 20.22 -3.17 10.10
N PHE A 37 19.05 -3.62 10.58
CA PHE A 37 17.99 -2.77 11.14
C PHE A 37 17.94 -2.77 12.67
N SER A 38 19.09 -2.91 13.31
CA SER A 38 19.22 -2.84 14.77
C SER A 38 20.13 -1.69 15.19
N HIS A 39 20.02 -1.28 16.44
CA HIS A 39 20.90 -0.29 17.05
C HIS A 39 21.31 -0.70 18.47
N PRO A 40 22.44 -0.16 18.99
CA PRO A 40 22.78 -0.34 20.38
C PRO A 40 21.70 0.22 21.29
N LYS A 41 21.21 -0.59 22.23
CA LYS A 41 20.17 -0.16 23.18
C LYS A 41 20.56 1.15 23.86
N LEU A 42 19.67 2.13 23.77
CA LEU A 42 19.83 3.44 24.41
C LEU A 42 19.58 3.36 25.92
N ASP A 43 18.70 2.45 26.35
CA ASP A 43 18.37 2.18 27.76
C ASP A 43 17.50 0.91 27.92
N ASP A 44 16.97 0.71 29.12
CA ASP A 44 16.18 -0.46 29.50
C ASP A 44 14.78 -0.55 28.87
N GLN A 45 14.24 0.51 28.26
CA GLN A 45 12.96 0.43 27.55
C GLN A 45 13.14 0.21 26.05
N ASP A 46 14.36 0.29 25.56
CA ASP A 46 14.69 0.13 24.16
C ASP A 46 15.02 -1.35 23.84
N THR A 47 14.33 -1.89 22.83
CA THR A 47 14.52 -3.26 22.37
C THR A 47 15.81 -3.42 21.56
N GLY A 48 16.40 -2.32 21.07
CA GLY A 48 17.49 -2.33 20.10
C GLY A 48 17.01 -2.58 18.66
N SER A 49 15.69 -2.66 18.45
CA SER A 49 15.07 -2.77 17.13
C SER A 49 15.07 -1.41 16.44
N GLY A 50 15.25 -1.40 15.14
CA GLY A 50 15.26 -0.20 14.31
C GLY A 50 16.65 0.34 14.02
N LYS A 51 16.79 0.88 12.82
CA LYS A 51 17.97 1.60 12.35
C LYS A 51 17.79 3.10 12.57
N GLN A 52 18.73 3.73 13.25
CA GLN A 52 18.76 5.19 13.34
C GLN A 52 19.15 5.81 11.99
N LEU A 53 18.35 6.76 11.52
CA LEU A 53 18.61 7.54 10.31
C LEU A 53 19.42 8.78 10.64
N ALA A 54 20.08 9.36 9.63
CA ALA A 54 20.98 10.49 9.82
C ALA A 54 20.27 11.82 10.13
N GLY A 55 18.96 11.93 9.89
CA GLY A 55 18.19 13.16 10.07
C GLY A 55 17.00 13.00 11.01
N GLU A 56 16.07 13.94 10.89
CA GLU A 56 14.98 14.18 11.84
C GLU A 56 13.83 13.17 11.73
N ALA A 57 12.91 13.21 12.69
CA ALA A 57 11.79 12.30 12.82
C ALA A 57 11.07 11.98 11.49
N ILE A 58 10.65 10.73 11.33
CA ILE A 58 9.63 10.38 10.33
C ILE A 58 8.28 10.91 10.82
N GLY A 59 7.68 11.79 10.04
CA GLY A 59 6.37 12.40 10.31
C GLY A 59 5.26 11.54 9.74
N ARG A 60 4.67 12.01 8.63
CA ARG A 60 3.54 11.38 7.93
C ARG A 60 3.94 10.43 6.80
N SER A 61 5.21 10.45 6.36
CA SER A 61 5.70 9.51 5.34
C SER A 61 5.56 8.07 5.82
N SER A 62 5.15 7.20 4.91
CA SER A 62 5.22 5.74 5.09
C SER A 62 6.38 5.15 4.28
N PRO A 63 6.96 4.01 4.69
CA PRO A 63 7.97 3.32 3.91
C PRO A 63 7.38 2.73 2.63
N THR A 64 8.06 2.90 1.51
CA THR A 64 7.78 2.23 0.22
C THR A 64 8.83 1.16 0.03
N VAL A 65 8.42 -0.09 -0.21
CA VAL A 65 9.35 -1.22 -0.30
C VAL A 65 9.29 -1.79 -1.70
N ALA A 66 10.27 -1.48 -2.55
CA ALA A 66 10.25 -1.79 -3.96
C ALA A 66 11.66 -2.03 -4.50
N GLU A 67 11.75 -2.61 -5.70
CA GLU A 67 12.99 -2.61 -6.47
C GLU A 67 13.32 -1.16 -6.88
N ILE A 68 14.43 -0.59 -6.38
CA ILE A 68 14.80 0.80 -6.64
C ILE A 68 16.15 0.87 -7.36
N ASP A 69 17.10 -0.02 -7.06
CA ASP A 69 18.45 0.03 -7.65
C ASP A 69 18.61 -0.76 -8.96
N GLY A 70 17.56 -1.43 -9.42
CA GLY A 70 17.47 -2.19 -10.67
C GLY A 70 18.12 -3.58 -10.58
N ASN A 71 18.45 -4.05 -9.38
CA ASN A 71 19.11 -5.33 -9.15
C ASN A 71 18.24 -6.29 -8.35
N VAL A 72 17.27 -6.90 -9.02
CA VAL A 72 16.34 -7.90 -8.43
C VAL A 72 16.96 -9.08 -7.67
N GLN A 73 18.28 -9.29 -7.75
CA GLN A 73 18.99 -10.34 -7.02
C GLN A 73 19.39 -9.97 -5.60
N ASN A 74 19.37 -8.68 -5.23
CA ASN A 74 19.77 -8.23 -3.90
C ASN A 74 18.58 -7.86 -3.01
N GLY A 75 17.35 -8.24 -3.40
CA GLY A 75 16.09 -7.94 -2.71
C GLY A 75 15.61 -6.51 -2.94
N ARG A 76 14.62 -6.06 -2.16
CA ARG A 76 13.96 -4.76 -2.34
C ARG A 76 14.57 -3.70 -1.44
N GLU A 77 14.55 -2.44 -1.90
CA GLU A 77 14.92 -1.27 -1.12
C GLU A 77 13.73 -0.66 -0.38
N ILE A 78 14.03 0.17 0.63
CA ILE A 78 13.07 0.94 1.40
C ILE A 78 13.29 2.43 1.15
N ALA A 79 12.29 3.11 0.58
CA ALA A 79 12.24 4.56 0.46
C ALA A 79 11.35 5.20 1.54
N ILE A 80 11.82 6.23 2.24
CA ILE A 80 11.05 6.94 3.27
C ILE A 80 11.52 8.40 3.45
N GLY A 81 10.60 9.31 3.74
CA GLY A 81 10.86 10.74 3.92
C GLY A 81 10.86 11.22 5.37
N GLY A 82 11.84 12.07 5.71
CA GLY A 82 11.96 12.73 7.02
C GLY A 82 11.27 14.09 7.07
N THR A 83 10.92 14.53 8.28
CA THR A 83 10.37 15.89 8.53
C THR A 83 11.34 17.02 8.18
N ASP A 84 12.63 16.72 8.09
CA ASP A 84 13.68 17.63 7.63
C ASP A 84 13.79 17.77 6.10
N GLY A 85 12.99 17.02 5.34
CA GLY A 85 12.98 17.06 3.88
C GLY A 85 14.05 16.20 3.22
N ILE A 86 14.61 15.24 3.96
CA ILE A 86 15.51 14.24 3.40
C ILE A 86 14.69 13.01 3.01
N LEU A 87 14.84 12.60 1.75
CA LEU A 87 14.41 11.29 1.26
C LEU A 87 15.56 10.30 1.44
N TYR A 88 15.28 9.17 2.09
CA TYR A 88 16.25 8.09 2.32
C TYR A 88 15.89 6.88 1.50
N VAL A 89 16.91 6.20 0.95
CA VAL A 89 16.76 4.86 0.38
C VAL A 89 17.80 3.92 0.99
N TYR A 90 17.30 2.84 1.60
CA TYR A 90 18.11 1.79 2.23
C TYR A 90 17.88 0.45 1.54
N ARG A 91 18.92 -0.37 1.47
CA ARG A 91 18.81 -1.78 1.07
C ARG A 91 18.25 -2.63 2.20
N ASN A 92 17.82 -3.84 1.87
CA ASN A 92 17.31 -4.85 2.81
C ASN A 92 18.31 -5.31 3.90
N ASP A 93 19.59 -5.00 3.74
CA ASP A 93 20.65 -5.29 4.73
C ASP A 93 20.95 -4.06 5.62
N GLY A 94 20.10 -3.04 5.51
CA GLY A 94 20.22 -1.77 6.22
C GLY A 94 21.37 -0.89 5.72
N THR A 95 22.05 -1.19 4.61
CA THR A 95 23.02 -0.26 4.02
C THR A 95 22.31 0.91 3.34
N LEU A 96 22.82 2.13 3.51
CA LEU A 96 22.28 3.30 2.81
C LEU A 96 22.66 3.21 1.33
N LEU A 97 21.66 3.17 0.45
CA LEU A 97 21.89 3.30 -0.99
C LEU A 97 22.21 4.76 -1.31
N TRP A 98 21.29 5.68 -1.01
CA TRP A 98 21.50 7.12 -1.05
C TRP A 98 20.50 7.86 -0.17
N GLN A 99 20.81 9.12 0.11
CA GLN A 99 19.86 10.08 0.68
C GLN A 99 19.96 11.41 -0.07
N LYS A 100 18.83 12.12 -0.21
CA LYS A 100 18.77 13.41 -0.91
C LYS A 100 17.91 14.41 -0.15
N GLN A 101 18.42 15.64 -0.05
CA GLN A 101 17.64 16.76 0.45
C GLN A 101 16.68 17.21 -0.66
N VAL A 102 15.40 16.84 -0.55
CA VAL A 102 14.35 17.24 -1.48
C VAL A 102 14.06 18.73 -1.31
N ALA A 103 13.85 19.14 -0.06
CA ALA A 103 13.68 20.55 0.30
C ALA A 103 14.30 20.82 1.68
N PRO A 104 14.95 21.98 1.90
CA PRO A 104 15.54 22.31 3.21
C PRO A 104 14.51 22.27 4.35
N LYS A 105 14.94 21.78 5.53
CA LYS A 105 14.12 21.78 6.75
C LYS A 105 13.49 23.16 7.00
N CYS A 106 12.17 23.18 7.17
CA CYS A 106 11.43 24.35 7.62
C CYS A 106 11.60 24.52 9.14
N ALA A 107 12.16 25.65 9.57
CA ALA A 107 12.35 25.91 11.01
C ALA A 107 11.03 26.21 11.74
N SER A 108 10.04 26.75 11.01
CA SER A 108 8.72 27.08 11.53
C SER A 108 7.75 25.90 11.59
N ALA A 109 8.01 24.83 10.83
CA ALA A 109 7.23 23.60 10.89
C ALA A 109 7.53 22.83 12.18
N SER A 110 6.50 22.20 12.73
CA SER A 110 6.58 21.43 13.97
C SER A 110 5.97 20.05 13.75
N TYR A 111 6.61 19.02 14.33
CA TYR A 111 6.13 17.64 14.27
C TYR A 111 4.63 17.54 14.61
N PRO A 112 3.84 16.76 13.85
CA PRO A 112 4.28 15.86 12.78
C PRO A 112 4.48 16.51 11.41
N ASP A 113 4.22 17.81 11.28
CA ASP A 113 4.47 18.53 10.04
C ASP A 113 5.97 18.68 9.80
N GLY A 114 6.36 18.58 8.54
CA GLY A 114 7.72 18.68 8.07
C GLY A 114 7.74 18.96 6.58
N MET A 115 8.87 18.70 5.94
CA MET A 115 8.99 18.92 4.49
C MET A 115 8.49 17.74 3.66
N ILE A 116 8.63 16.49 4.10
CA ILE A 116 8.05 15.34 3.39
C ILE A 116 6.91 14.77 4.23
N ASN A 117 5.69 15.06 3.79
CA ASN A 117 4.45 14.60 4.42
C ASN A 117 3.74 13.51 3.60
N THR A 118 4.26 13.18 2.42
CA THR A 118 3.74 12.15 1.54
C THR A 118 4.49 10.84 1.71
N THR A 119 3.87 9.76 1.29
CA THR A 119 4.54 8.49 1.05
C THR A 119 5.17 8.51 -0.35
N PRO A 120 6.44 8.09 -0.53
CA PRO A 120 7.03 7.95 -1.87
C PRO A 120 6.27 6.96 -2.75
N ALA A 121 6.34 7.15 -4.06
CA ALA A 121 5.92 6.16 -5.06
C ALA A 121 7.14 5.72 -5.87
N VAL A 122 7.15 4.47 -6.35
CA VAL A 122 8.21 3.91 -7.18
C VAL A 122 7.65 3.36 -8.48
N GLY A 123 8.17 3.81 -9.62
CA GLY A 123 7.70 3.34 -10.92
C GLY A 123 8.71 3.60 -12.04
N GLU A 124 8.57 2.87 -13.14
CA GLU A 124 9.38 3.03 -14.35
C GLU A 124 8.81 4.18 -15.19
N LEU A 125 9.14 5.42 -14.82
CA LEU A 125 8.53 6.61 -15.42
C LEU A 125 8.65 6.65 -16.95
N TYR A 126 9.82 6.31 -17.51
CA TYR A 126 10.09 6.50 -18.95
C TYR A 126 10.01 5.20 -19.80
N GLY A 127 9.55 4.09 -19.22
CA GLY A 127 9.57 2.79 -19.93
C GLY A 127 10.98 2.32 -20.33
N ASP A 128 12.02 2.76 -19.61
CA ASP A 128 13.42 2.52 -19.93
C ASP A 128 14.11 1.43 -19.08
N GLY A 129 13.33 0.72 -18.27
CA GLY A 129 13.74 -0.32 -17.32
C GLY A 129 14.36 0.22 -16.03
N ILE A 130 14.32 1.54 -15.79
CA ILE A 130 14.90 2.15 -14.59
C ILE A 130 13.77 2.49 -13.61
N PRO A 131 13.86 2.07 -12.33
CA PRO A 131 12.95 2.55 -11.30
C PRO A 131 13.21 4.01 -10.95
N TYR A 132 12.16 4.78 -10.70
CA TYR A 132 12.24 6.17 -10.23
C TYR A 132 11.46 6.32 -8.93
N VAL A 133 11.98 7.15 -8.02
CA VAL A 133 11.34 7.48 -6.74
C VAL A 133 10.72 8.87 -6.82
N ILE A 134 9.40 8.96 -6.65
CA ILE A 134 8.61 10.19 -6.72
C ILE A 134 8.14 10.53 -5.30
N VAL A 135 8.28 11.79 -4.88
CA VAL A 135 7.87 12.22 -3.54
C VAL A 135 7.32 13.64 -3.55
N GLY A 136 6.22 13.86 -2.82
CA GLY A 136 5.66 15.17 -2.56
C GLY A 136 6.31 15.83 -1.35
N TYR A 137 6.38 17.16 -1.38
CA TYR A 137 6.97 17.93 -0.29
C TYR A 137 6.26 19.26 -0.05
N GLY A 138 6.53 19.87 1.10
CA GLY A 138 5.94 21.13 1.56
C GLY A 138 5.29 21.00 2.93
N THR A 139 5.08 22.15 3.57
CA THR A 139 4.51 22.30 4.91
C THR A 139 3.03 22.65 4.85
N ASN A 140 2.25 22.25 5.87
CA ASN A 140 0.80 22.46 5.87
C ASN A 140 0.36 23.93 5.77
N ASN A 141 1.18 24.86 6.25
CA ASN A 141 0.95 26.29 6.22
C ASN A 141 2.00 26.98 5.37
N PHE A 142 1.66 28.15 4.83
CA PHE A 142 2.66 29.03 4.25
C PHE A 142 3.50 29.71 5.34
N TYR A 143 4.78 29.36 5.39
CA TYR A 143 5.79 30.03 6.20
C TYR A 143 6.79 30.75 5.29
N PRO A 144 7.00 32.07 5.43
CA PRO A 144 7.91 32.83 4.55
C PRO A 144 9.36 32.35 4.56
N ASP A 145 9.79 31.66 5.62
CA ASP A 145 11.12 31.08 5.80
C ASP A 145 11.26 29.65 5.26
N CYS A 146 10.16 29.06 4.77
CA CYS A 146 10.13 27.66 4.36
C CYS A 146 10.02 27.51 2.84
N PRO A 147 10.58 26.42 2.26
CA PRO A 147 10.44 26.16 0.84
C PRO A 147 8.97 26.02 0.45
N LEU A 148 8.65 26.39 -0.79
CA LEU A 148 7.38 26.05 -1.40
C LEU A 148 7.25 24.52 -1.51
N GLY A 149 6.03 24.02 -1.55
CA GLY A 149 5.72 22.64 -1.83
C GLY A 149 5.88 22.28 -3.29
N GLY A 150 5.78 21.00 -3.56
CA GLY A 150 5.98 20.44 -4.89
C GLY A 150 5.98 18.93 -4.90
N VAL A 151 6.42 18.40 -6.04
CA VAL A 151 6.70 16.98 -6.26
C VAL A 151 8.03 16.87 -6.99
N ALA A 152 8.87 15.94 -6.58
CA ALA A 152 10.18 15.70 -7.19
C ALA A 152 10.36 14.23 -7.55
N ALA A 153 11.06 13.96 -8.64
CA ALA A 153 11.44 12.62 -9.07
C ALA A 153 12.96 12.43 -9.05
N PHE A 154 13.37 11.25 -8.60
CA PHE A 154 14.76 10.84 -8.52
C PHE A 154 14.97 9.54 -9.28
N ASN A 155 16.07 9.43 -10.00
CA ASN A 155 16.54 8.15 -10.54
C ASN A 155 16.81 7.19 -9.37
N GLY A 156 16.25 5.99 -9.44
CA GLY A 156 16.30 4.99 -8.38
C GLY A 156 17.71 4.55 -8.01
N PRO A 157 18.55 4.06 -8.95
CA PRO A 157 19.90 3.60 -8.63
C PRO A 157 20.83 4.67 -8.05
N GLU A 158 20.76 5.91 -8.55
CA GLU A 158 21.77 6.94 -8.25
C GLU A 158 21.26 8.05 -7.32
N GLY A 159 19.95 8.13 -7.12
CA GLY A 159 19.27 9.22 -6.41
C GLY A 159 19.53 10.57 -7.08
N THR A 160 19.80 10.62 -8.37
CA THR A 160 19.97 11.88 -9.10
C THR A 160 18.61 12.52 -9.30
N LEU A 161 18.49 13.83 -9.03
CA LEU A 161 17.26 14.57 -9.27
C LEU A 161 17.02 14.62 -10.78
N VAL A 162 15.86 14.13 -11.22
CA VAL A 162 15.44 14.15 -12.63
C VAL A 162 14.73 15.47 -12.92
N TRP A 163 13.68 15.75 -12.14
CA TRP A 163 12.92 16.99 -12.20
C TRP A 163 12.31 17.34 -10.83
N ASP A 164 11.89 18.59 -10.70
CA ASP A 164 11.33 19.16 -9.47
C ASP A 164 10.22 20.16 -9.84
N TYR A 165 8.96 19.72 -9.74
CA TYR A 165 7.80 20.56 -9.97
C TYR A 165 7.47 21.35 -8.70
N LYS A 166 7.66 22.66 -8.77
CA LYS A 166 7.38 23.59 -7.66
C LYS A 166 6.02 24.22 -7.81
N HIS A 167 5.28 24.28 -6.72
CA HIS A 167 4.07 25.07 -6.66
C HIS A 167 4.37 26.56 -6.82
N GLY A 168 3.35 27.32 -7.20
CA GLY A 168 3.43 28.77 -7.31
C GLY A 168 3.56 29.46 -5.95
N ILE A 169 3.62 30.79 -5.96
CA ILE A 169 3.50 31.56 -4.72
C ILE A 169 2.10 31.30 -4.14
N PRO A 170 1.99 30.90 -2.87
CA PRO A 170 0.71 30.50 -2.32
C PRO A 170 -0.29 31.64 -2.30
N THR A 171 -1.48 31.37 -2.81
CA THR A 171 -2.64 32.26 -2.69
C THR A 171 -3.54 31.89 -1.51
N GLU A 172 -3.33 30.70 -0.95
CA GLU A 172 -4.07 30.14 0.18
C GLU A 172 -3.22 30.15 1.46
N ALA A 173 -3.88 30.05 2.62
CA ALA A 173 -3.18 29.97 3.91
C ALA A 173 -2.49 28.60 4.12
N LEU A 174 -3.12 27.55 3.60
CA LEU A 174 -2.58 26.19 3.61
C LEU A 174 -1.76 25.95 2.33
N HIS A 175 -0.72 25.14 2.46
CA HIS A 175 0.25 24.91 1.40
C HIS A 175 0.83 23.49 1.45
N GLY A 176 1.64 23.13 0.46
CA GLY A 176 2.35 21.85 0.44
C GLY A 176 1.54 20.68 -0.11
N THR A 177 2.27 19.59 -0.34
CA THR A 177 1.74 18.35 -0.90
C THR A 177 1.55 17.32 0.22
N PHE A 178 0.31 16.91 0.45
CA PHE A 178 -0.08 15.92 1.46
C PHE A 178 -0.73 14.67 0.85
N SER A 179 -1.29 14.79 -0.36
CA SER A 179 -1.59 13.66 -1.22
C SER A 179 -0.27 13.01 -1.63
N SER A 180 -0.13 11.71 -1.39
CA SER A 180 0.95 10.95 -2.00
C SER A 180 0.77 10.92 -3.52
N PRO A 181 1.86 11.01 -4.30
CA PRO A 181 1.80 10.83 -5.75
C PRO A 181 1.28 9.43 -6.11
N GLY A 182 0.41 9.35 -7.11
CA GLY A 182 0.09 8.10 -7.80
C GLY A 182 0.61 8.13 -9.24
N LEU A 183 0.89 6.96 -9.80
CA LEU A 183 1.55 6.77 -11.10
C LEU A 183 0.69 5.89 -12.00
N ALA A 184 0.41 6.35 -13.22
CA ALA A 184 -0.28 5.57 -14.25
C ALA A 184 0.05 6.12 -15.64
N ASP A 185 0.13 5.24 -16.64
CA ASP A 185 0.17 5.61 -18.06
C ASP A 185 -1.24 6.00 -18.48
N VAL A 186 -1.58 7.30 -18.37
CA VAL A 186 -2.96 7.77 -18.56
C VAL A 186 -3.31 8.03 -20.01
N ASP A 187 -2.35 7.95 -20.94
CA ASP A 187 -2.58 8.22 -22.36
C ASP A 187 -2.15 7.09 -23.32
N GLY A 188 -1.58 6.02 -22.78
CA GLY A 188 -1.22 4.78 -23.48
C GLY A 188 0.10 4.88 -24.25
N ASP A 189 0.99 5.80 -23.88
CA ASP A 189 2.28 5.98 -24.56
C ASP A 189 3.44 5.14 -23.99
N GLY A 190 3.19 4.45 -22.87
CA GLY A 190 4.14 3.59 -22.17
C GLY A 190 5.04 4.32 -21.16
N GLU A 191 4.87 5.64 -21.00
CA GLU A 191 5.44 6.41 -19.89
C GLU A 191 4.39 6.60 -18.78
N LEU A 192 4.82 6.86 -17.54
CA LEU A 192 3.92 7.05 -16.41
C LEU A 192 3.74 8.53 -16.07
N GLU A 193 2.50 9.00 -16.08
CA GLU A 193 2.10 10.28 -15.50
C GLU A 193 1.98 10.24 -13.98
N ILE A 194 2.02 11.43 -13.37
CA ILE A 194 2.03 11.62 -11.92
C ILE A 194 0.81 12.42 -11.48
N GLY A 195 -0.17 11.74 -10.86
CA GLY A 195 -1.35 12.36 -10.27
C GLY A 195 -1.17 12.68 -8.79
N TYR A 196 -1.67 13.83 -8.33
CA TYR A 196 -1.73 14.17 -6.89
C TYR A 196 -2.64 15.37 -6.59
N GLY A 197 -3.01 15.51 -5.32
CA GLY A 197 -3.66 16.70 -4.75
C GLY A 197 -2.73 17.57 -3.88
N ASN A 198 -3.11 18.81 -3.61
CA ASN A 198 -2.39 19.65 -2.66
C ASN A 198 -3.29 20.53 -1.78
N LEU A 199 -2.69 21.16 -0.76
CA LEU A 199 -3.44 22.05 0.15
C LEU A 199 -3.73 23.44 -0.44
N GLU A 200 -3.24 23.74 -1.64
CA GLU A 200 -3.65 24.91 -2.43
C GLU A 200 -4.90 24.64 -3.27
N ARG A 201 -5.60 23.54 -2.95
CA ARG A 201 -6.87 23.11 -3.53
C ARG A 201 -6.71 22.59 -4.96
N ASP A 202 -5.50 22.23 -5.37
CA ASP A 202 -5.28 21.73 -6.72
C ASP A 202 -5.24 20.22 -6.76
N ILE A 203 -5.82 19.70 -7.83
CA ILE A 203 -5.66 18.32 -8.30
C ILE A 203 -4.92 18.43 -9.63
N LEU A 204 -3.79 17.73 -9.76
CA LEU A 204 -2.91 17.81 -10.90
C LEU A 204 -2.58 16.43 -11.45
N VAL A 205 -2.32 16.39 -12.75
CA VAL A 205 -1.54 15.34 -13.40
C VAL A 205 -0.34 16.01 -14.08
N LEU A 206 0.85 15.46 -13.84
CA LEU A 206 2.08 15.85 -14.52
C LEU A 206 2.43 14.80 -15.57
N GLU A 207 3.02 15.27 -16.66
CA GLU A 207 3.75 14.48 -17.64
C GLU A 207 4.95 13.79 -16.96
N THR A 208 5.49 12.75 -17.61
CA THR A 208 6.69 12.00 -17.19
C THR A 208 7.91 12.90 -16.93
N ASP A 209 8.02 14.02 -17.64
CA ASP A 209 9.11 14.99 -17.49
C ASP A 209 8.88 16.01 -16.36
N GLY A 210 7.80 15.87 -15.61
CA GLY A 210 7.40 16.74 -14.50
C GLY A 210 6.71 18.02 -14.93
N THR A 211 6.49 18.24 -16.24
CA THR A 211 5.66 19.35 -16.71
C THR A 211 4.18 19.05 -16.45
N LYS A 212 3.36 20.10 -16.34
CA LYS A 212 1.95 19.92 -16.00
C LYS A 212 1.14 19.55 -17.24
N ARG A 213 0.55 18.36 -17.23
CA ARG A 213 -0.46 17.92 -18.20
C ARG A 213 -1.75 18.71 -18.03
N TRP A 214 -2.34 18.65 -16.83
CA TRP A 214 -3.53 19.42 -16.50
C TRP A 214 -3.64 19.77 -15.01
N ARG A 215 -4.56 20.67 -14.69
CA ARG A 215 -4.89 21.07 -13.31
C ARG A 215 -6.37 21.38 -13.17
N TYR A 216 -6.98 20.78 -12.15
CA TYR A 216 -8.31 21.11 -11.69
C TYR A 216 -8.21 21.83 -10.33
N HIS A 217 -8.79 23.04 -10.26
CA HIS A 217 -8.81 23.82 -9.02
C HIS A 217 -10.08 23.50 -8.23
N ASN A 218 -9.93 22.71 -7.16
CA ASN A 218 -11.00 22.25 -6.30
C ASN A 218 -11.57 23.36 -5.40
N ALA A 219 -12.73 23.08 -4.80
CA ALA A 219 -13.39 23.98 -3.86
C ALA A 219 -12.57 24.19 -2.58
N ASP A 220 -11.85 23.16 -2.12
CA ASP A 220 -11.09 23.17 -0.87
C ASP A 220 -9.90 22.20 -0.97
N THR A 221 -9.17 22.00 0.13
CA THR A 221 -7.92 21.23 0.16
C THR A 221 -8.04 19.79 -0.32
N VAL A 222 -6.92 19.24 -0.78
CA VAL A 222 -6.86 17.85 -1.26
C VAL A 222 -5.74 17.13 -0.52
N ILE A 223 -6.15 16.24 0.38
CA ILE A 223 -5.27 15.40 1.21
C ILE A 223 -5.28 13.95 0.73
N SER A 224 -6.43 13.48 0.22
CA SER A 224 -6.59 12.14 -0.35
C SER A 224 -5.59 11.95 -1.51
N SER A 225 -5.05 10.74 -1.63
CA SER A 225 -4.21 10.35 -2.76
C SER A 225 -5.05 9.75 -3.89
N PRO A 226 -4.64 9.92 -5.15
CA PRO A 226 -5.38 9.36 -6.28
C PRO A 226 -5.23 7.85 -6.38
N ALA A 227 -6.24 7.22 -6.94
CA ALA A 227 -6.19 5.86 -7.45
C ALA A 227 -6.59 5.85 -8.94
N PHE A 228 -6.12 4.86 -9.68
CA PHE A 228 -6.29 4.79 -11.13
C PHE A 228 -6.99 3.51 -11.58
N THR A 229 -8.02 3.67 -12.42
CA THR A 229 -8.71 2.58 -13.15
C THR A 229 -9.41 3.14 -14.38
N ASP A 230 -9.77 2.32 -15.35
CA ASP A 230 -10.58 2.71 -16.50
C ASP A 230 -12.03 2.93 -16.05
N VAL A 231 -12.49 4.19 -16.05
CA VAL A 231 -13.83 4.57 -15.58
C VAL A 231 -14.81 4.67 -16.74
N ASP A 232 -14.37 5.15 -17.91
CA ASP A 232 -15.25 5.39 -19.06
C ASP A 232 -15.21 4.32 -20.17
N GLY A 233 -14.41 3.28 -19.98
CA GLY A 233 -14.31 2.09 -20.84
C GLY A 233 -13.45 2.31 -22.08
N ASP A 234 -12.55 3.29 -22.07
CA ASP A 234 -11.65 3.60 -23.18
C ASP A 234 -10.32 2.82 -23.13
N ASN A 235 -10.13 1.98 -22.10
CA ASN A 235 -8.92 1.22 -21.76
C ASN A 235 -7.71 2.08 -21.36
N LEU A 236 -7.91 3.36 -21.03
CA LEU A 236 -6.90 4.20 -20.41
C LEU A 236 -7.23 4.42 -18.92
N PRO A 237 -6.24 4.45 -18.02
CA PRO A 237 -6.47 4.74 -16.62
C PRO A 237 -7.00 6.16 -16.39
N ASP A 238 -8.15 6.24 -15.72
CA ASP A 238 -8.74 7.46 -15.17
C ASP A 238 -8.39 7.64 -13.71
N MET A 239 -8.44 8.88 -13.23
CA MET A 239 -8.05 9.22 -11.88
C MET A 239 -9.27 9.43 -10.97
N ILE A 240 -9.33 8.70 -9.85
CA ILE A 240 -10.33 8.86 -8.81
C ILE A 240 -9.65 9.42 -7.55
N ILE A 241 -10.20 10.50 -6.99
CA ILE A 241 -9.60 11.17 -5.82
C ILE A 241 -10.65 11.79 -4.89
N GLY A 242 -10.38 11.72 -3.58
CA GLY A 242 -11.16 12.36 -2.53
C GLY A 242 -10.76 13.82 -2.30
N SER A 243 -11.67 14.63 -1.77
CA SER A 243 -11.39 16.02 -1.37
C SER A 243 -12.34 16.47 -0.27
N ASP A 244 -11.98 17.54 0.44
CA ASP A 244 -12.89 18.25 1.33
C ASP A 244 -13.57 19.43 0.65
N ILE A 245 -14.55 20.00 1.37
CA ILE A 245 -15.29 21.20 1.00
C ILE A 245 -15.89 21.83 2.25
N SER A 246 -15.55 23.10 2.48
CA SER A 246 -16.21 23.93 3.47
C SER A 246 -17.43 24.66 2.87
N GLU A 247 -18.44 24.94 3.70
CA GLU A 247 -19.55 25.80 3.31
C GLU A 247 -19.04 27.19 2.88
N ASN A 248 -19.39 27.58 1.66
CA ASN A 248 -19.12 28.90 1.13
C ASN A 248 -20.33 29.36 0.30
N THR A 249 -21.09 30.27 0.89
CA THR A 249 -22.31 30.85 0.28
C THR A 249 -22.01 31.99 -0.70
N GLU A 250 -20.75 32.42 -0.80
CA GLU A 250 -20.32 33.54 -1.65
C GLU A 250 -19.92 33.10 -3.07
N ILE A 251 -19.70 31.79 -3.29
CA ILE A 251 -19.39 31.22 -4.60
C ILE A 251 -20.64 30.67 -5.29
N ASN A 252 -20.57 30.48 -6.62
CA ASN A 252 -21.69 29.98 -7.42
C ASN A 252 -21.27 28.76 -8.26
N PRO A 253 -21.82 27.57 -8.01
CA PRO A 253 -22.81 27.27 -6.97
C PRO A 253 -22.22 27.40 -5.56
N ALA A 254 -23.05 27.75 -4.59
CA ALA A 254 -22.66 27.74 -3.18
C ALA A 254 -22.27 26.32 -2.76
N THR A 255 -21.29 26.23 -1.87
CA THR A 255 -20.82 24.96 -1.31
C THR A 255 -21.41 24.71 0.07
N GLN A 256 -21.33 23.48 0.55
CA GLN A 256 -21.76 23.05 1.89
C GLN A 256 -20.66 22.18 2.52
N ASP A 257 -20.62 22.13 3.84
CA ASP A 257 -19.67 21.30 4.60
C ASP A 257 -19.77 19.83 4.21
N GLY A 258 -18.65 19.26 3.75
CA GLY A 258 -18.54 17.86 3.41
C GLY A 258 -17.27 17.50 2.65
N GLY A 259 -17.41 16.64 1.65
CA GLY A 259 -16.33 16.19 0.79
C GLY A 259 -16.84 15.70 -0.55
N TYR A 260 -15.93 15.53 -1.51
CA TYR A 260 -16.23 14.90 -2.79
C TYR A 260 -15.31 13.73 -3.07
N VAL A 261 -15.87 12.68 -3.66
CA VAL A 261 -15.11 11.75 -4.51
C VAL A 261 -15.38 12.17 -5.95
N THR A 262 -14.31 12.31 -6.74
CA THR A 262 -14.40 12.77 -8.14
C THR A 262 -13.56 11.86 -9.01
N ALA A 263 -14.13 11.41 -10.14
CA ALA A 263 -13.39 10.77 -11.22
C ALA A 263 -13.10 11.79 -12.33
N PHE A 264 -11.88 11.77 -12.83
CA PHE A 264 -11.40 12.58 -13.93
C PHE A 264 -10.82 11.67 -15.00
N ARG A 265 -11.07 12.01 -16.25
CA ARG A 265 -10.36 11.38 -17.35
C ARG A 265 -8.87 11.67 -17.21
N GLY A 266 -8.06 10.61 -17.25
CA GLY A 266 -6.65 10.66 -16.89
C GLY A 266 -5.84 11.67 -17.73
N TYR A 267 -6.09 11.77 -19.03
CA TYR A 267 -5.28 12.58 -19.93
C TYR A 267 -5.73 14.04 -20.15
N ASP A 268 -6.97 14.44 -19.79
CA ASP A 268 -7.47 15.80 -20.11
C ASP A 268 -8.33 16.50 -19.04
N SER A 269 -8.40 15.96 -17.82
CA SER A 269 -9.18 16.50 -16.69
C SER A 269 -10.70 16.56 -16.88
N GLU A 270 -11.26 15.93 -17.91
CA GLU A 270 -12.71 15.83 -18.05
C GLU A 270 -13.29 15.13 -16.81
N ARG A 271 -14.22 15.80 -16.12
CA ARG A 271 -14.86 15.21 -14.94
C ARG A 271 -15.94 14.21 -15.36
N LEU A 272 -15.62 12.92 -15.28
CA LEU A 272 -16.51 11.81 -15.60
C LEU A 272 -17.71 11.77 -14.64
N TRP A 273 -17.45 11.80 -13.33
CA TRP A 273 -18.50 11.93 -12.32
C TRP A 273 -17.99 12.57 -11.02
N ARG A 274 -18.93 12.97 -10.16
CA ARG A 274 -18.66 13.53 -8.83
C ARG A 274 -19.75 13.19 -7.83
N ARG A 275 -19.36 12.76 -6.63
CA ARG A 275 -20.28 12.44 -5.52
C ARG A 275 -19.96 13.26 -4.30
N PHE A 276 -20.99 13.89 -3.74
CA PHE A 276 -20.91 14.64 -2.49
C PHE A 276 -21.19 13.73 -1.30
N PHE A 277 -20.43 13.93 -0.22
CA PHE A 277 -20.69 13.35 1.09
C PHE A 277 -20.68 14.44 2.15
N ASN A 278 -21.45 14.27 3.22
CA ASN A 278 -21.59 15.26 4.30
C ASN A 278 -20.42 15.27 5.30
N GLN A 279 -19.27 14.74 4.89
CA GLN A 279 -18.02 14.67 5.64
C GLN A 279 -16.84 14.71 4.66
N VAL A 280 -15.67 15.17 5.12
CA VAL A 280 -14.45 15.29 4.32
C VAL A 280 -13.94 13.94 3.82
N ILE A 281 -13.41 13.84 2.59
CA ILE A 281 -12.83 12.59 2.11
C ILE A 281 -11.30 12.66 2.18
N TYR A 282 -10.74 12.26 3.32
CA TYR A 282 -9.28 12.14 3.52
C TYR A 282 -8.74 10.74 3.19
N SER A 283 -9.59 9.71 3.32
CA SER A 283 -9.30 8.36 2.82
C SER A 283 -8.88 8.45 1.36
N SER A 284 -7.81 7.76 1.00
CA SER A 284 -7.51 7.51 -0.41
C SER A 284 -8.48 6.46 -0.92
N PRO A 285 -9.00 6.57 -2.15
CA PRO A 285 -9.88 5.56 -2.72
C PRO A 285 -9.14 4.24 -2.89
N VAL A 286 -9.84 3.14 -2.60
CA VAL A 286 -9.42 1.79 -2.99
C VAL A 286 -10.32 1.34 -4.13
N ILE A 287 -9.72 0.80 -5.18
CA ILE A 287 -10.43 0.30 -6.36
C ILE A 287 -10.25 -1.20 -6.42
N VAL A 288 -11.36 -1.95 -6.49
CA VAL A 288 -11.38 -3.40 -6.64
C VAL A 288 -12.77 -3.85 -7.10
N ASP A 289 -12.85 -4.88 -7.93
CA ASP A 289 -14.09 -5.62 -8.18
C ASP A 289 -14.47 -6.41 -6.91
N LEU A 290 -15.46 -5.94 -6.15
CA LEU A 290 -15.80 -6.52 -4.86
C LEU A 290 -16.72 -7.73 -4.95
N ASP A 291 -17.53 -7.80 -6.01
CA ASP A 291 -18.56 -8.83 -6.16
C ASP A 291 -18.31 -9.82 -7.31
N GLY A 292 -17.21 -9.63 -8.05
CA GLY A 292 -16.74 -10.52 -9.11
C GLY A 292 -17.55 -10.37 -10.40
N ASP A 293 -18.20 -9.22 -10.61
CA ASP A 293 -19.03 -8.96 -11.79
C ASP A 293 -18.26 -8.35 -12.98
N GLY A 294 -16.98 -8.05 -12.78
CA GLY A 294 -16.08 -7.45 -13.77
C GLY A 294 -16.14 -5.93 -13.84
N ASN A 295 -16.93 -5.26 -12.98
CA ASN A 295 -16.92 -3.82 -12.80
C ASN A 295 -16.25 -3.47 -11.47
N ASP A 296 -15.42 -2.44 -11.49
CA ASP A 296 -14.73 -2.02 -10.28
C ASP A 296 -15.66 -1.22 -9.33
N GLU A 297 -15.48 -1.43 -8.03
CA GLU A 297 -15.99 -0.56 -6.98
C GLU A 297 -14.91 0.37 -6.43
N VAL A 298 -15.36 1.54 -5.97
CA VAL A 298 -14.57 2.51 -5.22
C VAL A 298 -14.97 2.46 -3.76
N VAL A 299 -14.02 2.15 -2.88
CA VAL A 299 -14.20 2.11 -1.43
C VAL A 299 -13.51 3.31 -0.78
N VAL A 300 -14.26 4.09 0.01
CA VAL A 300 -13.73 5.26 0.74
C VAL A 300 -14.22 5.32 2.19
N GLY A 301 -13.31 5.70 3.08
CA GLY A 301 -13.61 6.16 4.43
C GLY A 301 -14.20 7.58 4.44
N SER A 302 -14.82 7.92 5.55
CA SER A 302 -15.69 9.09 5.69
C SER A 302 -15.04 10.40 6.10
N GLY A 303 -13.89 10.38 6.79
CA GLY A 303 -13.24 11.53 7.43
C GLY A 303 -13.82 12.01 8.77
N CYS A 304 -13.05 12.78 9.55
CA CYS A 304 -13.39 13.18 10.94
C CYS A 304 -13.45 14.68 11.22
N TYR A 305 -13.62 15.52 10.20
CA TYR A 305 -13.48 16.98 10.37
C TYR A 305 -14.74 17.66 10.93
N PHE A 306 -15.89 17.46 10.29
CA PHE A 306 -17.18 18.00 10.74
C PHE A 306 -17.80 17.14 11.86
N GLU A 307 -18.90 17.61 12.47
CA GLU A 307 -19.64 17.04 13.63
C GLU A 307 -19.46 15.52 13.88
N ARG A 308 -18.38 15.18 14.60
CA ARG A 308 -17.83 13.82 14.71
C ARG A 308 -18.72 12.81 15.40
N GLU A 309 -19.63 13.28 16.24
CA GLU A 309 -20.54 12.42 17.00
C GLU A 309 -21.72 11.91 16.14
N THR A 310 -21.96 12.52 14.98
CA THR A 310 -23.15 12.21 14.16
C THR A 310 -22.88 12.07 12.66
N ARG A 311 -21.73 12.55 12.17
CA ARG A 311 -21.36 12.48 10.75
C ARG A 311 -20.18 11.56 10.53
N GLY A 312 -20.17 10.93 9.36
CA GLY A 312 -19.04 10.13 8.90
C GLY A 312 -18.93 8.77 9.56
N HIS A 313 -19.97 8.18 10.14
CA HIS A 313 -19.87 6.83 10.71
C HIS A 313 -20.12 5.75 9.64
N TRP A 314 -19.31 5.78 8.59
CA TRP A 314 -19.49 4.89 7.45
C TRP A 314 -18.21 4.62 6.63
N ILE A 315 -18.25 3.51 5.89
CA ILE A 315 -17.50 3.29 4.65
C ILE A 315 -18.50 3.33 3.49
N LYS A 316 -18.12 3.96 2.38
CA LYS A 316 -18.90 4.00 1.15
C LYS A 316 -18.29 3.10 0.09
N ILE A 317 -19.16 2.37 -0.58
CA ILE A 317 -18.85 1.58 -1.77
C ILE A 317 -19.63 2.20 -2.92
N LEU A 318 -18.92 2.65 -3.93
CA LEU A 318 -19.48 3.31 -5.11
C LEU A 318 -19.14 2.49 -6.35
N ASN A 319 -20.00 2.50 -7.37
CA ASN A 319 -19.63 1.93 -8.66
C ASN A 319 -18.60 2.85 -9.33
N ALA A 320 -17.48 2.31 -9.83
CA ALA A 320 -16.41 3.13 -10.39
C ALA A 320 -16.82 3.86 -11.66
N SER A 321 -17.73 3.30 -12.48
CA SER A 321 -18.11 3.88 -13.78
C SER A 321 -18.94 5.17 -13.67
N ASP A 322 -19.76 5.30 -12.63
CA ASP A 322 -20.71 6.42 -12.50
C ASP A 322 -20.77 7.07 -11.10
N GLY A 323 -20.03 6.52 -10.13
CA GLY A 323 -20.01 6.95 -8.74
C GLY A 323 -21.32 6.67 -7.99
N SER A 324 -22.24 5.88 -8.52
CA SER A 324 -23.49 5.56 -7.81
C SER A 324 -23.23 4.79 -6.51
N ASP A 325 -24.03 5.05 -5.48
CA ASP A 325 -23.90 4.32 -4.21
C ASP A 325 -24.29 2.85 -4.42
N VAL A 326 -23.31 1.95 -4.30
CA VAL A 326 -23.54 0.49 -4.24
C VAL A 326 -23.97 0.11 -2.83
N ARG A 327 -23.21 0.58 -1.82
CA ARG A 327 -23.47 0.23 -0.43
C ARG A 327 -22.89 1.22 0.58
N THR A 328 -23.38 1.13 1.80
CA THR A 328 -22.85 1.84 2.97
C THR A 328 -22.66 0.85 4.11
N LEU A 329 -21.44 0.78 4.62
CA LEU A 329 -21.09 -0.03 5.79
C LEU A 329 -21.07 0.86 7.01
N ASN A 330 -21.70 0.46 8.12
CA ASN A 330 -21.76 1.27 9.32
C ASN A 330 -20.51 1.04 10.18
N SER A 331 -19.94 2.12 10.70
CA SER A 331 -18.85 2.08 11.68
C SER A 331 -19.26 2.74 12.99
N ASP A 332 -18.52 2.48 14.07
CA ASP A 332 -18.82 3.07 15.38
C ASP A 332 -18.27 4.51 15.53
N GLY A 333 -17.55 4.99 14.52
CA GLY A 333 -16.86 6.27 14.49
C GLY A 333 -16.46 6.65 13.08
N CYS A 334 -15.80 7.79 12.93
CA CYS A 334 -15.36 8.27 11.62
C CYS A 334 -14.06 7.61 11.15
N ILE A 335 -13.78 7.67 9.84
CA ILE A 335 -12.71 6.86 9.21
C ILE A 335 -11.86 7.76 8.31
N ASN A 336 -10.68 8.18 8.80
CA ASN A 336 -9.67 8.88 8.00
C ASN A 336 -8.73 7.92 7.25
N SER A 337 -8.61 6.68 7.73
CA SER A 337 -7.74 5.66 7.12
C SER A 337 -8.22 5.30 5.73
N SER A 338 -7.29 5.00 4.84
CA SER A 338 -7.64 4.29 3.60
C SER A 338 -7.93 2.83 3.96
N PRO A 339 -9.02 2.22 3.48
CA PRO A 339 -9.30 0.81 3.77
C PRO A 339 -8.22 -0.14 3.22
N ALA A 340 -8.16 -1.34 3.77
CA ALA A 340 -7.45 -2.47 3.18
C ALA A 340 -8.46 -3.57 2.85
N ILE A 341 -8.23 -4.32 1.77
CA ILE A 341 -9.22 -5.27 1.23
C ILE A 341 -8.57 -6.62 0.95
N ALA A 342 -9.15 -7.70 1.46
CA ALA A 342 -8.77 -9.09 1.19
C ALA A 342 -9.85 -10.05 1.70
N ASP A 343 -9.88 -11.30 1.23
CA ASP A 343 -10.69 -12.37 1.85
C ASP A 343 -9.99 -12.88 3.12
N LEU A 344 -10.38 -12.37 4.29
CA LEU A 344 -9.67 -12.61 5.55
C LEU A 344 -10.02 -13.93 6.21
N ASP A 345 -11.17 -14.53 5.86
CA ASP A 345 -11.64 -15.78 6.47
C ASP A 345 -11.75 -16.95 5.47
N GLY A 346 -11.31 -16.74 4.22
CA GLY A 346 -11.18 -17.77 3.19
C GLY A 346 -12.51 -18.24 2.65
N ASN A 347 -13.54 -17.38 2.67
CA ASN A 347 -14.89 -17.73 2.26
C ASN A 347 -15.18 -17.43 0.78
N GLY A 348 -14.22 -16.84 0.06
CA GLY A 348 -14.31 -16.46 -1.34
C GLY A 348 -14.92 -15.07 -1.58
N LYS A 349 -15.14 -14.26 -0.54
CA LYS A 349 -15.61 -12.87 -0.65
C LYS A 349 -14.62 -11.92 0.00
N LEU A 350 -14.46 -10.76 -0.61
CA LEU A 350 -13.57 -9.73 -0.08
C LEU A 350 -14.17 -9.08 1.18
N ASP A 351 -13.31 -8.92 2.19
CA ASP A 351 -13.56 -8.12 3.37
C ASP A 351 -12.88 -6.77 3.25
N ILE A 352 -13.46 -5.77 3.93
CA ILE A 352 -12.93 -4.42 4.03
C ILE A 352 -12.50 -4.21 5.48
N VAL A 353 -11.29 -3.69 5.70
CA VAL A 353 -10.74 -3.35 7.01
C VAL A 353 -10.40 -1.87 7.07
N ALA A 354 -10.74 -1.22 8.18
CA ALA A 354 -10.38 0.17 8.41
C ALA A 354 -10.02 0.44 9.88
N MET A 355 -9.24 1.49 10.09
CA MET A 355 -9.00 2.07 11.41
C MET A 355 -10.07 3.14 11.65
N VAL A 356 -10.89 2.93 12.68
CA VAL A 356 -12.03 3.76 13.04
C VAL A 356 -11.67 4.64 14.24
N ASP A 357 -11.81 5.95 14.07
CA ASP A 357 -11.48 6.94 15.09
C ASP A 357 -12.44 6.85 16.28
N GLY A 358 -11.87 7.01 17.49
CA GLY A 358 -12.62 7.11 18.72
C GLY A 358 -13.27 8.49 18.91
N SER A 359 -14.12 8.61 19.93
CA SER A 359 -14.72 9.87 20.39
C SER A 359 -14.14 10.27 21.75
N ALA A 360 -14.50 11.46 22.26
CA ALA A 360 -14.12 11.85 23.63
C ALA A 360 -14.53 10.84 24.73
N THR A 361 -15.40 9.88 24.41
CA THR A 361 -15.92 8.86 25.32
C THR A 361 -15.70 7.41 24.86
N SER A 362 -15.11 7.18 23.69
CA SER A 362 -14.88 5.84 23.12
C SER A 362 -13.48 5.70 22.54
N GLN A 363 -12.91 4.50 22.65
CA GLN A 363 -11.60 4.19 22.07
C GLN A 363 -11.69 4.01 20.56
N GLY A 364 -10.59 4.30 19.85
CA GLY A 364 -10.46 3.93 18.45
C GLY A 364 -10.39 2.41 18.28
N THR A 365 -10.80 1.91 17.12
CA THR A 365 -10.92 0.47 16.85
C THR A 365 -10.42 0.10 15.47
N PHE A 366 -9.95 -1.12 15.31
CA PHE A 366 -9.94 -1.80 14.02
C PHE A 366 -11.31 -2.43 13.81
N GLN A 367 -11.85 -2.32 12.61
CA GLN A 367 -13.11 -2.95 12.24
C GLN A 367 -12.97 -3.60 10.87
N ALA A 368 -13.61 -4.75 10.70
CA ALA A 368 -13.74 -5.40 9.41
C ALA A 368 -15.20 -5.67 9.08
N TRP A 369 -15.49 -5.69 7.79
CA TRP A 369 -16.80 -5.96 7.21
C TRP A 369 -16.64 -6.92 6.05
N GLU A 370 -17.57 -7.85 5.90
CA GLU A 370 -17.82 -8.46 4.60
C GLU A 370 -18.47 -7.39 3.69
N TYR A 371 -18.05 -7.27 2.42
CA TYR A 371 -18.46 -6.15 1.58
C TYR A 371 -19.99 -6.02 1.44
N ASP A 372 -20.72 -7.14 1.49
CA ASP A 372 -22.18 -7.20 1.33
C ASP A 372 -22.96 -7.08 2.66
N ASN A 373 -22.26 -6.87 3.79
CA ASN A 373 -22.86 -6.78 5.12
C ASN A 373 -22.60 -5.41 5.76
N PRO A 374 -23.63 -4.59 5.99
CA PRO A 374 -23.46 -3.25 6.54
C PRO A 374 -23.07 -3.23 8.03
N THR A 375 -22.96 -4.38 8.69
CA THR A 375 -22.52 -4.49 10.09
C THR A 375 -21.12 -5.10 10.18
N PRO A 376 -20.21 -4.54 11.00
CA PRO A 376 -18.88 -5.10 11.14
C PRO A 376 -18.92 -6.55 11.64
N LYS A 377 -18.13 -7.41 11.01
CA LYS A 377 -17.97 -8.83 11.40
C LYS A 377 -17.22 -8.97 12.71
N TRP A 378 -16.21 -8.14 12.92
CA TRP A 378 -15.51 -7.99 14.19
C TRP A 378 -15.08 -6.55 14.45
N ARG A 379 -14.79 -6.27 15.72
CA ARG A 379 -14.32 -4.97 16.21
C ARG A 379 -13.27 -5.22 17.27
N THR A 380 -12.12 -4.59 17.13
CA THR A 380 -11.00 -4.74 18.06
C THR A 380 -10.53 -3.39 18.54
N VAL A 381 -10.64 -3.15 19.84
CA VAL A 381 -9.89 -2.08 20.50
C VAL A 381 -8.46 -2.58 20.64
N PRO A 382 -7.46 -1.95 20.00
CA PRO A 382 -6.08 -2.40 20.13
C PRO A 382 -5.58 -2.18 21.56
N GLY A 383 -4.96 -3.21 22.13
CA GLY A 383 -4.15 -3.11 23.33
C GLY A 383 -2.74 -2.64 23.00
N GLU A 384 -2.16 -1.75 23.80
CA GLU A 384 -0.72 -1.49 23.75
C GLU A 384 0.03 -2.69 24.36
N ALA A 385 1.11 -3.11 23.71
CA ALA A 385 1.95 -4.18 24.23
C ALA A 385 2.90 -3.63 25.31
N THR A 386 3.40 -2.40 25.22
CA THR A 386 4.50 -1.95 26.10
C THR A 386 4.14 -1.10 27.31
N GLN A 387 3.44 0.03 27.22
CA GLN A 387 3.30 0.96 28.36
C GLN A 387 1.93 0.91 29.07
N GLY A 388 0.99 0.09 28.61
CA GLY A 388 -0.38 0.01 29.15
C GLY A 388 -1.20 1.28 28.89
N LEU A 389 -0.78 2.09 27.93
CA LEU A 389 -1.39 3.32 27.43
C LEU A 389 -1.94 3.06 26.02
N ASN A 390 -3.23 2.73 25.93
CA ASN A 390 -3.88 2.72 24.62
C ASN A 390 -4.03 4.15 24.11
N GLU A 391 -3.88 4.37 22.80
CA GLU A 391 -4.40 5.59 22.18
C GLU A 391 -5.91 5.61 22.39
N SER A 392 -6.35 6.34 23.41
CA SER A 392 -7.77 6.51 23.69
C SER A 392 -8.51 7.13 22.51
N LEU A 393 -7.79 7.81 21.62
CA LEU A 393 -8.30 8.67 20.56
C LEU A 393 -7.33 8.58 19.37
N LEU A 394 -7.56 7.64 18.44
CA LEU A 394 -7.03 7.78 17.07
C LEU A 394 -7.70 9.05 16.54
N PHE A 395 -6.94 10.13 16.31
CA PHE A 395 -7.50 11.44 16.01
C PHE A 395 -6.83 12.02 14.77
N ASN A 396 -7.58 12.10 13.66
CA ASN A 396 -7.10 12.77 12.43
C ASN A 396 -5.78 12.19 11.90
N ASP A 397 -5.54 10.91 12.15
CA ASP A 397 -4.35 10.23 11.68
C ASP A 397 -4.68 9.55 10.35
N LEU A 398 -3.92 9.86 9.29
CA LEU A 398 -4.11 9.33 7.92
C LEU A 398 -3.54 7.90 7.76
N ARG A 399 -3.37 7.20 8.87
CA ARG A 399 -2.76 5.87 8.92
C ARG A 399 -3.73 4.84 8.36
N SER A 400 -3.22 3.87 7.64
CA SER A 400 -4.03 2.80 7.05
C SER A 400 -3.61 1.43 7.58
N PRO A 401 -4.52 0.44 7.66
CA PRO A 401 -4.13 -0.93 7.90
C PRO A 401 -3.41 -1.52 6.68
N ALA A 402 -2.61 -2.55 6.92
CA ALA A 402 -2.01 -3.44 5.92
C ALA A 402 -2.49 -4.88 6.17
N ILE A 403 -2.46 -5.72 5.14
CA ILE A 403 -2.89 -7.11 5.19
C ILE A 403 -1.81 -7.99 4.54
N ALA A 404 -1.36 -9.01 5.29
CA ALA A 404 -0.45 -10.03 4.80
C ALA A 404 -0.57 -11.30 5.63
N ASP A 405 -0.23 -12.45 5.05
CA ASP A 405 0.10 -13.66 5.82
C ASP A 405 1.54 -13.52 6.34
N VAL A 406 1.68 -13.05 7.58
CA VAL A 406 3.00 -12.72 8.15
C VAL A 406 3.67 -13.91 8.81
N ASP A 407 2.94 -15.01 9.02
CA ASP A 407 3.43 -16.19 9.74
C ASP A 407 3.51 -17.44 8.84
N GLY A 408 3.13 -17.31 7.56
CA GLY A 408 3.29 -18.31 6.52
C GLY A 408 2.37 -19.52 6.69
N ASN A 409 1.23 -19.32 7.35
CA ASN A 409 0.30 -20.40 7.67
C ASN A 409 -0.93 -20.45 6.74
N GLY A 410 -1.06 -19.51 5.80
CA GLY A 410 -2.21 -19.37 4.90
C GLY A 410 -3.42 -18.65 5.51
N SER A 411 -3.27 -18.00 6.66
CA SER A 411 -4.25 -17.05 7.19
C SER A 411 -3.72 -15.64 7.07
N LEU A 412 -4.60 -14.68 6.78
CA LEU A 412 -4.22 -13.28 6.67
C LEU A 412 -4.29 -12.61 8.04
N GLU A 413 -3.31 -11.77 8.33
CA GLU A 413 -3.31 -10.86 9.46
C GLU A 413 -3.57 -9.43 9.02
N VAL A 414 -4.18 -8.66 9.92
CA VAL A 414 -4.33 -7.21 9.80
C VAL A 414 -3.24 -6.55 10.63
N ILE A 415 -2.44 -5.72 9.99
CA ILE A 415 -1.33 -4.98 10.59
C ILE A 415 -1.72 -3.52 10.66
N GLY A 416 -1.47 -2.87 11.79
CA GLY A 416 -1.64 -1.44 11.94
C GLY A 416 -0.84 -0.93 13.12
N ILE A 417 -1.07 0.30 13.52
CA ILE A 417 -0.36 0.87 14.67
C ILE A 417 -1.28 1.38 15.76
N ASN A 418 -0.80 1.25 16.99
CA ASN A 418 -1.43 1.78 18.19
C ASN A 418 -0.35 2.41 19.06
N TRP A 419 -0.37 3.74 19.17
CA TRP A 419 0.65 4.50 19.88
C TRP A 419 2.09 4.20 19.45
N ASN A 420 2.83 3.42 20.24
CA ASN A 420 4.22 3.04 20.03
C ASN A 420 4.36 1.60 19.52
N ASP A 421 3.29 0.89 19.21
CA ASP A 421 3.37 -0.51 18.81
C ASP A 421 2.79 -0.72 17.41
N VAL A 422 3.41 -1.63 16.67
CA VAL A 422 2.76 -2.29 15.55
C VAL A 422 1.90 -3.42 16.11
N VAL A 423 0.61 -3.35 15.81
CA VAL A 423 -0.41 -4.32 16.22
C VAL A 423 -0.70 -5.25 15.06
N ILE A 424 -0.68 -6.54 15.34
CA ILE A 424 -1.09 -7.60 14.42
C ILE A 424 -2.35 -8.24 14.97
N LEU A 425 -3.40 -8.31 14.16
CA LEU A 425 -4.66 -8.96 14.47
C LEU A 425 -4.85 -10.16 13.53
N ASN A 426 -5.44 -11.23 14.02
CA ASN A 426 -5.96 -12.28 13.16
C ASN A 426 -7.06 -11.71 12.24
N GLY A 427 -6.97 -11.91 10.93
CA GLY A 427 -7.91 -11.32 9.98
C GLY A 427 -9.33 -11.89 10.09
N ALA A 428 -9.48 -13.17 10.43
CA ALA A 428 -10.78 -13.83 10.47
C ALA A 428 -11.65 -13.35 11.65
N ASP A 429 -11.07 -13.13 12.83
CA ASP A 429 -11.82 -12.81 14.05
C ASP A 429 -11.39 -11.52 14.78
N GLY A 430 -10.37 -10.83 14.28
CA GLY A 430 -9.85 -9.60 14.87
C GLY A 430 -9.06 -9.79 16.16
N ARG A 431 -8.79 -11.03 16.59
CA ARG A 431 -8.04 -11.28 17.82
C ARG A 431 -6.61 -10.75 17.70
N GLN A 432 -6.22 -9.89 18.63
CA GLN A 432 -4.87 -9.35 18.66
C GLN A 432 -3.81 -10.41 19.00
N LEU A 433 -2.80 -10.52 18.15
CA LEU A 433 -1.68 -11.46 18.23
C LEU A 433 -0.42 -10.85 18.85
N THR A 434 -0.21 -9.54 18.72
CA THR A 434 0.91 -8.83 19.37
C THR A 434 0.41 -7.95 20.52
N CYS A 435 0.42 -8.49 21.73
CA CYS A 435 0.03 -7.76 22.95
C CYS A 435 0.60 -8.44 24.19
N ASN A 436 0.97 -7.68 25.21
CA ASN A 436 1.47 -8.27 26.47
C ASN A 436 0.37 -8.69 27.45
N ALA A 437 -0.87 -8.20 27.27
CA ALA A 437 -1.94 -8.33 28.27
C ALA A 437 -3.26 -8.89 27.71
N CYS A 438 -3.36 -9.18 26.41
CA CYS A 438 -4.65 -9.49 25.76
C CYS A 438 -4.81 -10.97 25.34
N SER A 439 -3.75 -11.81 25.41
CA SER A 439 -3.82 -13.28 25.27
C SER A 439 -2.51 -13.97 25.71
N ASP A 440 -2.33 -15.28 25.44
CA ASP A 440 -1.08 -16.04 25.68
C ASP A 440 0.14 -15.54 24.88
N ALA A 441 -0.02 -14.50 24.04
CA ALA A 441 1.06 -13.86 23.30
C ALA A 441 1.93 -12.98 24.22
N THR A 442 3.25 -13.04 24.03
CA THR A 442 4.25 -12.26 24.78
C THR A 442 5.08 -11.33 23.88
N VAL A 443 4.63 -11.13 22.64
CA VAL A 443 5.42 -10.49 21.57
C VAL A 443 4.94 -9.05 21.36
N SER A 444 5.92 -8.14 21.31
CA SER A 444 5.71 -6.70 21.14
C SER A 444 6.56 -6.18 19.99
N LEU A 445 5.92 -5.67 18.94
CA LEU A 445 6.59 -4.95 17.85
C LEU A 445 6.69 -3.47 18.22
N PHE A 446 7.53 -3.19 19.21
CA PHE A 446 7.68 -1.86 19.77
C PHE A 446 8.49 -0.94 18.85
N THR A 447 7.98 0.26 18.69
CA THR A 447 8.56 1.40 17.97
C THR A 447 8.50 2.62 18.85
N TRP A 448 9.14 3.70 18.42
CA TRP A 448 8.91 5.00 19.06
C TRP A 448 8.20 5.92 18.09
N TYR A 449 7.04 6.43 18.49
CA TYR A 449 6.29 7.49 17.78
C TYR A 449 6.13 7.23 16.27
N PRO A 450 5.63 6.05 15.85
CA PRO A 450 5.29 5.77 14.45
C PRO A 450 4.00 6.51 14.01
N LYS A 451 3.50 7.46 14.82
CA LYS A 451 2.09 7.83 14.98
C LYS A 451 1.35 8.24 13.70
N PHE A 452 2.04 8.59 12.62
CA PHE A 452 1.40 9.02 11.38
C PHE A 452 1.85 8.22 10.15
N SER A 453 2.62 7.16 10.36
CA SER A 453 3.13 6.27 9.31
C SER A 453 2.20 5.05 9.18
N THR A 454 2.11 4.51 7.96
CA THR A 454 1.44 3.22 7.68
C THR A 454 2.52 2.14 7.58
N PRO A 455 2.36 0.97 8.23
CA PRO A 455 3.30 -0.14 8.05
C PRO A 455 3.22 -0.69 6.62
N ALA A 456 4.35 -1.14 6.09
CA ALA A 456 4.43 -1.94 4.87
C ALA A 456 4.77 -3.39 5.24
N ALA A 457 4.21 -4.36 4.50
CA ALA A 457 4.47 -5.78 4.71
C ALA A 457 4.86 -6.47 3.39
N THR A 458 6.10 -6.91 3.24
CA THR A 458 6.55 -7.62 2.03
C THR A 458 7.84 -8.38 2.32
N ASP A 459 8.09 -9.45 1.56
CA ASP A 459 9.41 -10.08 1.46
C ASP A 459 10.40 -9.04 0.87
N ILE A 460 11.37 -8.64 1.68
CA ILE A 460 12.35 -7.62 1.32
C ILE A 460 13.70 -8.23 0.88
N ASP A 461 14.03 -9.44 1.30
CA ASP A 461 15.34 -10.05 1.03
C ASP A 461 15.29 -11.31 0.14
N GLY A 462 14.11 -11.68 -0.30
CA GLY A 462 13.85 -12.78 -1.22
C GLY A 462 13.95 -14.15 -0.55
N ASP A 463 13.89 -14.23 0.78
CA ASP A 463 13.95 -15.49 1.51
C ASP A 463 12.59 -16.21 1.62
N GLY A 464 11.51 -15.50 1.27
CA GLY A 464 10.13 -15.98 1.24
C GLY A 464 9.35 -15.72 2.52
N ASP A 465 9.95 -15.17 3.57
CA ASP A 465 9.23 -14.66 4.74
C ASP A 465 8.79 -13.21 4.51
N ILE A 466 7.75 -12.74 5.23
CA ILE A 466 7.26 -11.37 5.11
C ILE A 466 7.85 -10.49 6.21
N GLU A 467 8.54 -9.42 5.80
CA GLU A 467 8.99 -8.38 6.72
C GLU A 467 7.92 -7.32 6.95
N ILE A 468 7.88 -6.78 8.17
CA ILE A 468 7.09 -5.59 8.49
C ILE A 468 8.03 -4.39 8.63
N VAL A 469 7.78 -3.33 7.86
CA VAL A 469 8.58 -2.11 7.80
C VAL A 469 7.77 -0.91 8.28
N ILE A 470 8.36 -0.08 9.17
CA ILE A 470 7.73 1.19 9.60
C ILE A 470 8.75 2.26 10.02
N GLY A 471 8.43 3.53 9.75
CA GLY A 471 9.20 4.67 10.22
C GLY A 471 8.71 5.24 11.55
N GLY A 472 9.63 5.78 12.35
CA GLY A 472 9.31 6.44 13.63
C GLY A 472 10.39 7.41 14.09
N THR A 473 10.33 7.78 15.37
CA THR A 473 11.30 8.69 16.03
C THR A 473 11.48 8.37 17.50
N HIS A 474 12.70 8.45 18.01
CA HIS A 474 12.94 8.23 19.44
C HIS A 474 12.76 9.51 20.28
N GLN A 475 11.96 9.46 21.35
CA GLN A 475 11.67 10.62 22.21
C GLN A 475 12.87 11.16 23.00
N ARG A 476 13.85 10.30 23.33
CA ARG A 476 15.02 10.74 24.10
C ARG A 476 16.13 11.23 23.19
N ASP A 477 16.12 10.77 21.94
CA ASP A 477 17.04 11.21 20.90
C ASP A 477 16.33 12.21 19.98
N ARG A 478 15.68 13.21 20.60
CA ARG A 478 14.75 14.17 19.98
C ARG A 478 15.36 14.78 18.72
N GLY A 479 15.01 14.21 17.57
CA GLY A 479 15.50 14.65 16.27
C GLY A 479 16.22 13.58 15.46
N HIS A 480 16.12 12.30 15.83
CA HIS A 480 16.55 11.21 14.97
C HIS A 480 15.37 10.32 14.53
N ALA A 481 15.21 10.18 13.23
CA ALA A 481 14.34 9.17 12.64
C ALA A 481 14.87 7.76 12.88
N TYR A 482 13.95 6.81 12.95
CA TYR A 482 14.25 5.38 13.00
C TYR A 482 13.43 4.64 11.94
N LEU A 483 14.03 3.61 11.37
CA LEU A 483 13.39 2.67 10.45
C LEU A 483 13.42 1.27 11.05
N TYR A 484 12.25 0.73 11.37
CA TYR A 484 12.07 -0.58 11.99
C TYR A 484 11.73 -1.62 10.94
N VAL A 485 12.38 -2.78 11.01
CA VAL A 485 12.13 -3.93 10.13
C VAL A 485 12.19 -5.21 10.96
N TRP A 486 11.10 -5.96 11.01
CA TRP A 486 11.03 -7.26 11.67
C TRP A 486 10.76 -8.36 10.66
N THR A 487 11.28 -9.55 10.94
CA THR A 487 11.23 -10.76 10.09
C THR A 487 10.93 -11.99 10.97
N ASP A 488 10.88 -13.19 10.38
CA ASP A 488 10.76 -14.49 11.06
C ASP A 488 9.55 -14.58 12.03
N LEU A 489 8.40 -14.00 11.68
CA LEU A 489 7.24 -13.89 12.58
C LEU A 489 6.46 -15.20 12.77
N ARG A 490 6.69 -16.20 11.91
CA ARG A 490 6.08 -17.55 11.95
C ARG A 490 6.05 -18.22 13.32
N GLY A 491 7.13 -18.09 14.07
CA GLY A 491 7.27 -18.71 15.40
C GLY A 491 6.63 -17.93 16.56
N LEU A 492 6.12 -16.71 16.29
CA LEU A 492 5.83 -15.72 17.32
C LEU A 492 4.35 -15.40 17.48
N ILE A 493 3.60 -15.30 16.39
CA ILE A 493 2.20 -14.84 16.40
C ILE A 493 1.19 -15.98 16.23
N GLY A 494 1.56 -17.06 15.53
CA GLY A 494 0.88 -18.37 15.53
C GLY A 494 -0.64 -18.29 15.37
N SER A 495 -1.12 -17.66 14.29
CA SER A 495 -2.55 -17.64 13.98
C SER A 495 -3.04 -19.06 13.58
N PRO A 496 -4.35 -19.34 13.64
CA PRO A 496 -4.89 -20.57 13.09
C PRO A 496 -4.86 -20.52 11.56
N SER A 497 -4.27 -21.54 10.93
CA SER A 497 -4.26 -21.67 9.46
C SER A 497 -5.66 -21.67 8.87
N VAL A 498 -5.87 -20.87 7.83
CA VAL A 498 -7.03 -20.92 6.95
C VAL A 498 -6.61 -21.62 5.65
N SER A 499 -7.47 -22.44 5.07
CA SER A 499 -7.17 -23.09 3.79
C SER A 499 -7.57 -22.17 2.64
N GLY A 500 -6.71 -22.00 1.64
CA GLY A 500 -7.06 -21.33 0.38
C GLY A 500 -6.23 -20.09 0.08
N VAL A 501 -5.47 -19.58 1.05
CA VAL A 501 -4.51 -18.49 0.82
C VAL A 501 -3.09 -19.07 0.75
N PRO A 502 -2.28 -18.71 -0.26
CA PRO A 502 -0.88 -19.08 -0.32
C PRO A 502 -0.11 -18.57 0.91
N PRO A 503 0.84 -19.36 1.45
CA PRO A 503 1.74 -18.89 2.48
C PRO A 503 2.44 -17.59 2.06
N TYR A 504 2.54 -16.64 2.99
CA TYR A 504 3.26 -15.37 2.78
C TYR A 504 2.66 -14.48 1.68
N SER A 505 1.35 -14.59 1.46
CA SER A 505 0.64 -13.71 0.52
C SER A 505 0.49 -12.28 1.04
N THR A 506 0.47 -11.33 0.11
CA THR A 506 0.33 -9.89 0.37
C THR A 506 -0.78 -9.32 -0.52
N PRO A 507 -2.06 -9.66 -0.29
CA PRO A 507 -3.17 -9.19 -1.12
C PRO A 507 -3.37 -7.67 -1.02
N TRP A 508 -3.03 -7.07 0.13
CA TRP A 508 -3.03 -5.62 0.32
C TRP A 508 -1.98 -5.21 1.37
N PRO A 509 -0.69 -5.18 1.00
CA PRO A 509 0.36 -5.01 1.98
C PRO A 509 0.51 -3.56 2.48
N MET A 510 -0.12 -2.57 1.84
CA MET A 510 0.05 -1.16 2.20
C MET A 510 -0.95 -0.21 1.52
N PHE A 511 -0.98 1.02 2.03
CA PHE A 511 -1.66 2.19 1.44
C PHE A 511 -1.35 2.35 -0.06
N LEU A 512 -2.30 2.79 -0.90
CA LEU A 512 -2.14 2.82 -2.37
C LEU A 512 -1.83 1.47 -3.03
N GLY A 513 -2.35 0.39 -2.44
CA GLY A 513 -2.56 -0.91 -3.11
C GLY A 513 -1.38 -1.87 -3.13
N GLY A 514 -0.14 -1.39 -3.06
CA GLY A 514 1.01 -2.29 -3.19
C GLY A 514 2.37 -1.67 -2.86
N PRO A 515 3.45 -2.48 -2.91
CA PRO A 515 4.84 -2.14 -2.55
C PRO A 515 5.36 -0.85 -3.18
N ARG A 516 4.85 -0.53 -4.37
CA ARG A 516 5.26 0.61 -5.19
C ARG A 516 4.47 1.90 -4.92
N HIS A 517 3.34 1.83 -4.21
CA HIS A 517 2.45 2.96 -3.93
C HIS A 517 2.01 3.78 -5.15
N THR A 518 1.80 3.12 -6.30
CA THR A 518 1.36 3.78 -7.53
C THR A 518 -0.11 4.20 -7.50
N GLY A 519 -0.92 3.59 -6.64
CA GLY A 519 -2.38 3.82 -6.65
C GLY A 519 -3.09 3.11 -7.81
N THR A 520 -2.42 2.20 -8.51
CA THR A 520 -3.03 1.30 -9.49
C THR A 520 -3.65 0.09 -8.79
N MET A 521 -4.76 -0.40 -9.32
CA MET A 521 -5.50 -1.55 -8.78
C MET A 521 -4.59 -2.78 -8.56
N PRO A 522 -4.55 -3.35 -7.34
CA PRO A 522 -3.87 -4.61 -7.05
C PRO A 522 -4.58 -5.82 -7.67
N GLY A 523 -3.83 -6.88 -7.97
CA GLY A 523 -4.40 -8.18 -8.31
C GLY A 523 -4.79 -8.35 -9.78
N ARG A 524 -4.88 -7.25 -10.56
CA ARG A 524 -5.03 -7.31 -12.01
C ARG A 524 -3.67 -7.59 -12.63
N VAL A 525 -3.54 -8.78 -13.20
CA VAL A 525 -2.31 -9.20 -13.86
C VAL A 525 -2.18 -8.50 -15.21
N GLU A 526 -1.03 -7.94 -15.50
CA GLU A 526 -0.62 -7.62 -16.86
C GLU A 526 -0.04 -8.84 -17.53
N ALA A 527 -0.48 -9.06 -18.76
CA ALA A 527 -0.05 -10.14 -19.61
C ALA A 527 0.58 -9.52 -20.85
N ASN A 528 1.90 -9.27 -20.79
CA ASN A 528 2.60 -8.51 -21.81
C ASN A 528 3.09 -9.42 -22.94
N LEU A 529 2.63 -9.13 -24.17
CA LEU A 529 3.02 -9.85 -25.38
C LEU A 529 3.43 -8.88 -26.49
N ARG A 530 4.69 -8.98 -26.94
CA ARG A 530 5.23 -8.09 -28.00
C ARG A 530 4.55 -8.24 -29.37
N ASN A 531 4.00 -9.41 -29.68
CA ASN A 531 3.28 -9.69 -30.92
C ASN A 531 2.20 -10.74 -30.66
N ASN A 532 0.96 -10.39 -30.94
CA ASN A 532 -0.18 -11.30 -30.73
C ASN A 532 -0.76 -11.85 -32.04
N THR A 533 -0.22 -11.47 -33.20
CA THR A 533 -0.64 -11.98 -34.52
C THR A 533 0.46 -12.82 -35.16
N PHE A 534 0.11 -14.06 -35.53
CA PHE A 534 1.03 -15.04 -36.09
C PHE A 534 0.57 -15.48 -37.49
N LEU A 535 1.47 -15.39 -38.47
CA LEU A 535 1.20 -15.82 -39.85
C LEU A 535 1.95 -17.13 -40.14
N VAL A 536 1.23 -18.18 -40.50
CA VAL A 536 1.76 -19.55 -40.68
C VAL A 536 1.24 -20.24 -41.93
N THR A 537 1.94 -21.27 -42.40
CA THR A 537 1.42 -22.23 -43.38
C THR A 537 0.84 -23.46 -42.67
N PRO A 538 -0.04 -24.26 -43.31
CA PRO A 538 -0.57 -25.48 -42.71
C PRO A 538 0.50 -26.49 -42.25
N ASP A 539 1.69 -26.45 -42.87
CA ASP A 539 2.81 -27.35 -42.58
C ASP A 539 3.79 -26.77 -41.54
N ASN A 540 3.54 -25.56 -41.02
CA ASN A 540 4.38 -24.99 -39.97
C ASN A 540 4.39 -25.91 -38.74
N GLY A 541 5.58 -26.11 -38.16
CA GLY A 541 5.70 -26.69 -36.83
C GLY A 541 5.07 -25.78 -35.77
N ARG A 542 5.03 -26.30 -34.53
CA ARG A 542 4.57 -25.53 -33.37
C ARG A 542 5.38 -24.25 -33.21
N ILE A 543 4.70 -23.19 -32.80
CA ILE A 543 5.30 -21.89 -32.50
C ILE A 543 5.17 -21.67 -31.01
N SER A 544 6.24 -21.20 -30.39
CA SER A 544 6.27 -20.86 -28.97
C SER A 544 6.60 -19.40 -28.78
N PHE A 545 5.97 -18.78 -27.80
CA PHE A 545 6.28 -17.45 -27.30
C PHE A 545 5.97 -17.39 -25.81
N SER A 546 6.51 -16.40 -25.13
CA SER A 546 6.27 -16.17 -23.71
C SER A 546 5.36 -14.97 -23.51
N VAL A 547 4.51 -15.05 -22.50
CA VAL A 547 3.75 -13.92 -21.96
C VAL A 547 4.29 -13.66 -20.56
N ASP A 548 4.77 -12.45 -20.32
CA ASP A 548 5.18 -12.03 -18.98
C ASP A 548 3.91 -11.73 -18.17
N ILE A 549 3.78 -12.40 -17.02
CA ILE A 549 2.68 -12.25 -16.07
C ILE A 549 3.22 -11.51 -14.86
N ASP A 550 2.76 -10.28 -14.65
CA ASP A 550 3.08 -9.49 -13.47
C ASP A 550 1.83 -8.83 -12.89
N ASP A 551 1.83 -8.53 -11.60
CA ASP A 551 0.77 -7.77 -10.96
C ASP A 551 1.04 -6.27 -11.18
N LYS A 552 0.06 -5.51 -11.70
CA LYS A 552 0.23 -4.06 -11.96
C LYS A 552 0.74 -3.26 -10.76
N SER A 553 0.43 -3.71 -9.54
CA SER A 553 0.85 -3.06 -8.30
C SER A 553 2.19 -3.58 -7.73
N GLY A 554 2.76 -4.62 -8.35
CA GLY A 554 4.00 -5.29 -7.90
C GLY A 554 3.81 -6.27 -6.74
N ASN A 555 2.57 -6.66 -6.46
CA ASN A 555 2.22 -7.66 -5.44
C ASN A 555 2.48 -9.09 -5.91
N ILE A 556 2.57 -10.02 -4.95
CA ILE A 556 2.60 -11.46 -5.21
C ILE A 556 1.16 -11.97 -5.18
N THR A 557 0.64 -12.35 -6.34
CA THR A 557 -0.74 -12.80 -6.56
C THR A 557 -0.74 -14.15 -7.27
N THR A 558 -1.62 -15.07 -6.89
CA THR A 558 -1.83 -16.33 -7.61
C THR A 558 -2.65 -16.13 -8.87
N TRP A 559 -2.33 -16.88 -9.91
CA TRP A 559 -3.04 -16.86 -11.18
C TRP A 559 -3.26 -18.27 -11.72
N GLU A 560 -4.34 -18.45 -12.48
CA GLU A 560 -4.63 -19.62 -13.31
C GLU A 560 -4.78 -19.18 -14.77
N ALA A 561 -4.20 -19.92 -15.71
CA ALA A 561 -4.27 -19.62 -17.14
C ALA A 561 -5.04 -20.69 -17.91
N SER A 562 -5.94 -20.26 -18.77
CA SER A 562 -6.71 -21.12 -19.67
C SER A 562 -6.72 -20.56 -21.10
N SER A 563 -7.09 -21.39 -22.07
CA SER A 563 -7.23 -20.97 -23.47
C SER A 563 -8.55 -21.48 -24.05
N ASP A 564 -9.27 -20.65 -24.79
CA ASP A 564 -10.55 -21.03 -25.41
C ASP A 564 -10.39 -21.80 -26.74
N ALA A 565 -9.19 -21.79 -27.31
CA ALA A 565 -8.88 -22.34 -28.63
C ALA A 565 -8.06 -23.63 -28.55
N ALA A 566 -8.51 -24.70 -29.20
CA ALA A 566 -7.82 -26.00 -29.21
C ALA A 566 -6.40 -25.97 -29.82
N TRP A 567 -6.09 -24.93 -30.60
CA TRP A 567 -4.80 -24.69 -31.23
C TRP A 567 -3.84 -23.86 -30.39
N LEU A 568 -4.31 -23.32 -29.27
CA LEU A 568 -3.56 -22.55 -28.32
C LEU A 568 -3.38 -23.40 -27.06
N ARG A 569 -2.18 -23.39 -26.49
CA ARG A 569 -1.87 -24.11 -25.25
C ARG A 569 -0.98 -23.25 -24.39
N VAL A 570 -1.17 -23.33 -23.08
CA VAL A 570 -0.42 -22.56 -22.10
C VAL A 570 0.27 -23.50 -21.10
N SER A 571 1.43 -23.11 -20.60
CA SER A 571 2.17 -23.83 -19.55
C SER A 571 3.14 -22.89 -18.82
N PRO A 572 3.23 -22.93 -17.48
CA PRO A 572 2.31 -23.61 -16.57
C PRO A 572 0.89 -23.03 -16.65
N ASP A 573 -0.14 -23.79 -16.25
CA ASP A 573 -1.54 -23.36 -16.24
C ASP A 573 -1.95 -22.70 -14.91
N ALA A 574 -1.02 -22.57 -13.95
CA ALA A 574 -1.18 -21.79 -12.74
C ALA A 574 0.19 -21.39 -12.17
N GLY A 575 0.24 -20.32 -11.38
CA GLY A 575 1.46 -19.81 -10.76
C GLY A 575 1.23 -18.65 -9.79
N MET A 576 2.31 -17.94 -9.45
CA MET A 576 2.32 -16.71 -8.65
C MET A 576 3.13 -15.63 -9.39
N THR A 577 2.74 -14.36 -9.28
CA THR A 577 3.48 -13.24 -9.89
C THR A 577 4.79 -12.91 -9.14
N PRO A 578 5.83 -12.40 -9.84
CA PRO A 578 5.97 -12.36 -11.30
C PRO A 578 6.28 -13.74 -11.89
N ALA A 579 5.76 -14.04 -13.08
CA ALA A 579 5.96 -15.31 -13.77
C ALA A 579 6.06 -15.16 -15.29
N GLU A 580 6.52 -16.23 -15.95
CA GLU A 580 6.55 -16.34 -17.41
C GLU A 580 5.63 -17.49 -17.84
N LEU A 581 4.71 -17.22 -18.77
CA LEU A 581 3.77 -18.19 -19.33
C LEU A 581 4.22 -18.60 -20.74
N ASP A 582 4.63 -19.86 -20.91
CA ASP A 582 4.92 -20.41 -22.22
C ASP A 582 3.62 -20.70 -22.97
N VAL A 583 3.46 -20.07 -24.13
CA VAL A 583 2.32 -20.28 -25.03
C VAL A 583 2.79 -21.04 -26.27
N VAL A 584 2.07 -22.11 -26.60
CA VAL A 584 2.32 -22.95 -27.77
C VAL A 584 1.14 -22.92 -28.72
N ILE A 585 1.38 -22.43 -29.94
CA ILE A 585 0.46 -22.51 -31.07
C ILE A 585 0.73 -23.83 -31.82
N ASP A 586 -0.31 -24.63 -32.05
CA ASP A 586 -0.29 -25.85 -32.86
C ASP A 586 -1.16 -25.68 -34.12
N PRO A 587 -0.61 -25.15 -35.23
CA PRO A 587 -1.37 -24.90 -36.45
C PRO A 587 -2.06 -26.15 -37.02
N ALA A 588 -1.50 -27.34 -36.78
CA ALA A 588 -2.05 -28.60 -37.30
C ALA A 588 -3.40 -28.99 -36.65
N SER A 589 -3.68 -28.46 -35.46
CA SER A 589 -4.92 -28.74 -34.72
C SER A 589 -6.14 -27.97 -35.24
N VAL A 590 -5.93 -26.96 -36.10
CA VAL A 590 -6.99 -26.15 -36.75
C VAL A 590 -7.63 -26.88 -37.96
N SER A 591 -7.24 -28.14 -38.20
CA SER A 591 -7.60 -29.02 -39.31
C SER A 591 -6.87 -28.72 -40.63
N THR A 592 -6.50 -29.80 -41.33
CA THR A 592 -5.40 -29.87 -42.31
C THR A 592 -5.60 -29.15 -43.65
N GLN A 593 -6.64 -28.31 -43.82
CA GLN A 593 -6.90 -27.59 -45.09
C GLN A 593 -7.67 -26.26 -44.95
N GLN A 594 -7.71 -25.63 -43.77
CA GLN A 594 -8.36 -24.32 -43.63
C GLN A 594 -7.34 -23.19 -43.62
N THR A 595 -7.24 -22.49 -44.75
CA THR A 595 -6.72 -21.12 -44.74
C THR A 595 -7.76 -20.20 -44.13
N GLY A 596 -7.31 -19.23 -43.34
CA GLY A 596 -8.20 -18.36 -42.60
C GLY A 596 -7.51 -17.66 -41.45
N ALA A 597 -8.23 -16.72 -40.85
CA ALA A 597 -7.87 -16.15 -39.56
C ALA A 597 -8.65 -16.90 -38.47
N PHE A 598 -7.93 -17.28 -37.41
CA PHE A 598 -8.45 -17.94 -36.23
C PHE A 598 -8.04 -17.07 -35.04
N ASP A 599 -9.04 -16.62 -34.31
CA ASP A 599 -8.84 -15.85 -33.09
C ASP A 599 -9.01 -16.82 -31.91
N GLY A 600 -8.21 -16.62 -30.87
CA GLY A 600 -8.26 -17.40 -29.63
C GLY A 600 -7.74 -16.53 -28.49
N THR A 601 -8.28 -16.74 -27.32
CA THR A 601 -8.03 -15.90 -26.15
C THR A 601 -7.43 -16.77 -25.05
N ILE A 602 -6.39 -16.23 -24.42
CA ILE A 602 -5.83 -16.76 -23.17
C ILE A 602 -6.45 -15.95 -22.04
N ALA A 603 -7.16 -16.61 -21.13
CA ALA A 603 -7.66 -15.99 -19.92
C ALA A 603 -6.70 -16.30 -18.77
N ILE A 604 -6.26 -15.26 -18.06
CA ILE A 604 -5.45 -15.33 -16.84
C ILE A 604 -6.33 -14.84 -15.70
N GLU A 605 -6.78 -15.76 -14.86
CA GLU A 605 -7.71 -15.51 -13.75
C GLU A 605 -6.94 -15.37 -12.44
N THR A 606 -7.27 -14.37 -11.64
CA THR A 606 -6.81 -14.20 -10.25
C THR A 606 -8.01 -14.08 -9.32
N SER A 607 -7.77 -14.00 -8.00
CA SER A 607 -8.83 -13.68 -7.03
C SER A 607 -9.40 -12.27 -7.17
N PHE A 608 -8.83 -11.43 -8.04
CA PHE A 608 -9.19 -10.03 -8.22
C PHE A 608 -9.72 -9.71 -9.62
N GLY A 609 -9.86 -10.71 -10.49
CA GLY A 609 -10.43 -10.55 -11.83
C GLY A 609 -9.74 -11.40 -12.90
N ILE A 610 -10.08 -11.13 -14.15
CA ILE A 610 -9.58 -11.86 -15.32
C ILE A 610 -8.87 -10.88 -16.26
N SER A 611 -7.68 -11.26 -16.72
CA SER A 611 -6.95 -10.59 -17.79
C SER A 611 -6.92 -11.46 -19.03
N GLU A 612 -7.22 -10.87 -20.19
CA GLU A 612 -7.30 -11.60 -21.46
C GLU A 612 -6.16 -11.21 -22.41
N VAL A 613 -5.55 -12.20 -23.05
CA VAL A 613 -4.60 -12.02 -24.16
C VAL A 613 -5.19 -12.62 -25.42
N ASP A 614 -5.61 -11.74 -26.33
CA ASP A 614 -6.09 -12.14 -27.65
C ASP A 614 -4.92 -12.53 -28.54
N VAL A 615 -4.95 -13.75 -29.05
CA VAL A 615 -3.99 -14.32 -29.99
C VAL A 615 -4.66 -14.58 -31.32
N ARG A 616 -4.07 -14.06 -32.38
CA ARG A 616 -4.56 -14.21 -33.76
C ARG A 616 -3.63 -15.08 -34.58
N LEU A 617 -4.15 -16.20 -35.09
CA LEU A 617 -3.46 -17.08 -36.02
C LEU A 617 -4.01 -16.91 -37.44
N ILE A 618 -3.16 -16.53 -38.38
CA ILE A 618 -3.49 -16.49 -39.80
C ILE A 618 -2.80 -17.65 -40.50
N VAL A 619 -3.59 -18.61 -41.00
CA VAL A 619 -3.10 -19.73 -41.79
C VAL A 619 -3.27 -19.38 -43.27
N ALA A 620 -2.16 -19.34 -44.02
CA ALA A 620 -2.14 -19.04 -45.44
C ALA A 620 -1.44 -20.15 -46.24
N ASP A 621 -1.89 -20.41 -47.47
CA ASP A 621 -1.28 -21.44 -48.33
C ASP A 621 0.18 -21.13 -48.66
N GLU A 622 0.50 -19.85 -48.86
CA GLU A 622 1.84 -19.37 -49.16
C GLU A 622 2.13 -18.06 -48.42
N ILE A 623 3.31 -17.97 -47.79
CA ILE A 623 3.79 -16.76 -47.13
C ILE A 623 4.97 -16.20 -47.92
N TYR A 624 4.83 -14.96 -48.39
CA TYR A 624 5.88 -14.23 -49.09
C TYR A 624 6.58 -13.26 -48.13
N LYS A 625 7.87 -13.48 -47.88
CA LYS A 625 8.69 -12.50 -47.14
C LYS A 625 9.27 -11.49 -48.12
N VAL A 626 8.67 -10.31 -48.19
CA VAL A 626 9.17 -9.21 -49.04
C VAL A 626 10.11 -8.35 -48.20
N ASN A 627 11.42 -8.47 -48.47
CA ASN A 627 12.39 -7.52 -47.91
C ASN A 627 12.30 -6.22 -48.72
N LEU A 628 11.58 -5.23 -48.21
CA LEU A 628 11.66 -3.88 -48.74
C LEU A 628 12.95 -3.23 -48.21
N PRO A 629 13.90 -2.82 -49.07
CA PRO A 629 15.01 -2.00 -48.61
C PRO A 629 14.43 -0.68 -48.09
N LEU A 630 14.60 -0.44 -46.78
CA LEU A 630 14.20 0.81 -46.13
C LEU A 630 15.07 1.94 -46.71
N LEU A 631 14.54 2.66 -47.70
CA LEU A 631 15.14 3.87 -48.24
C LEU A 631 14.42 5.05 -47.60
N VAL A 632 14.77 5.32 -46.34
CA VAL A 632 14.40 6.58 -45.69
C VAL A 632 15.18 7.68 -46.40
N ARG A 633 14.47 8.69 -46.90
CA ARG A 633 15.05 9.86 -47.57
C ARG A 633 14.72 11.12 -46.81
#